data_AF-A0A380NK67-F1
#
_entry.id   AF-A0A380NK67-F1
#
_cell.length_a   1.000
_cell.length_b   1.000
_cell.length_c   1.000
_cell.angle_alpha   90.00
_cell.angle_beta   90.00
_cell.angle_gamma   90.00
#
_symmetry.space_group_name_H-M   'P 1'
#
loop_
_entity.id
_entity.type
_entity.pdbx_description
1 polymer ?
#
loop_
_entity_poly.entity_id
_entity_poly.type
_entity_poly.pdbx_seq_one_letter_code
_entity_poly.pdbx_strand_id
1 'polypeptide(L)'
;MECRTYGVPEVAQILGISQKSVYKMADEQIIHRLPHVPKVKFNQKEIDALCGIKDEFNVWNYRAIKADNEKLKKENQKLKELIKKATAELLLMSSGLVEE
;
A
#
# COMPACT_ATOMS: atom_id res chain seq x y z
N MET A 1 -14.70 6.26 17.01
CA MET A 1 -13.84 5.19 16.45
C MET A 1 -14.29 3.89 17.10
N GLU A 2 -14.83 2.96 16.35
CA GLU A 2 -15.06 1.60 16.85
C GLU A 2 -13.69 0.91 16.95
N CYS A 3 -13.25 0.61 18.17
CA CYS A 3 -12.03 -0.15 18.40
C CYS A 3 -12.37 -1.63 18.18
N ARG A 4 -12.18 -2.12 16.95
CA ARG A 4 -12.29 -3.55 16.65
C ARG A 4 -11.09 -4.28 17.27
N THR A 5 -11.35 -5.46 17.84
CA THR A 5 -10.34 -6.23 18.57
C THR A 5 -10.24 -7.64 18.00
N TYR A 6 -9.02 -8.14 17.86
CA TYR A 6 -8.79 -9.51 17.44
C TYR A 6 -8.54 -10.44 18.63
N GLY A 7 -9.09 -11.64 18.56
CA GLY A 7 -8.72 -12.75 19.43
C GLY A 7 -7.51 -13.51 18.90
N VAL A 8 -6.94 -14.35 19.76
CA VAL A 8 -5.79 -15.22 19.40
C VAL A 8 -5.99 -16.03 18.11
N PRO A 9 -7.16 -16.64 17.83
CA PRO A 9 -7.37 -17.39 16.59
C PRO A 9 -7.31 -16.49 15.35
N GLU A 10 -7.85 -15.28 15.42
CA GLU A 10 -7.88 -14.31 14.33
C GLU A 10 -6.47 -13.80 14.05
N VAL A 11 -5.71 -13.44 15.10
CA VAL A 11 -4.30 -13.03 14.95
C VAL A 11 -3.44 -14.14 14.37
N ALA A 12 -3.65 -15.39 14.79
CA ALA A 12 -2.94 -16.56 14.24
C ALA A 12 -3.22 -16.72 12.74
N GLN A 13 -4.47 -16.53 12.31
CA GLN A 13 -4.88 -16.60 10.91
C GLN A 13 -4.29 -15.46 10.08
N ILE A 14 -4.34 -14.22 10.58
CA ILE A 14 -3.84 -13.02 9.91
C ILE A 14 -2.33 -13.10 9.69
N LEU A 15 -1.58 -13.50 10.73
CA LEU A 15 -0.12 -13.61 10.67
C LEU A 15 0.36 -14.92 10.02
N GLY A 16 -0.53 -15.89 9.78
CA GLY A 16 -0.17 -17.20 9.24
C GLY A 16 0.70 -18.04 10.18
N ILE A 17 0.53 -17.89 11.49
CA ILE A 17 1.33 -18.57 12.53
C ILE A 17 0.45 -19.41 13.47
N SER A 18 1.07 -20.27 14.27
CA SER A 18 0.33 -21.03 15.29
C SER A 18 -0.18 -20.14 16.43
N GLN A 19 -1.30 -20.50 17.07
CA GLN A 19 -1.80 -19.79 18.26
C GLN A 19 -0.76 -19.77 19.40
N LYS A 20 0.08 -20.82 19.51
CA LYS A 20 1.18 -20.86 20.48
C LYS A 20 2.22 -19.77 20.19
N SER A 21 2.53 -19.53 18.92
CA SER A 21 3.42 -18.45 18.51
C SER A 21 2.82 -17.07 18.83
N VAL A 22 1.50 -16.90 18.69
CA VAL A 22 0.81 -15.66 19.09
C VAL A 22 0.96 -15.40 20.59
N TYR A 23 0.78 -16.41 21.45
CA TYR A 23 1.01 -16.26 22.89
C TYR A 23 2.46 -15.91 23.19
N LYS A 24 3.42 -16.56 22.53
CA LYS A 24 4.85 -16.25 22.69
C LYS A 24 5.16 -14.79 22.32
N MET A 25 4.61 -14.29 21.22
CA MET A 25 4.77 -12.88 20.82
C MET A 25 4.15 -11.93 21.85
N ALA A 26 3.02 -12.29 22.45
CA ALA A 26 2.40 -11.49 23.51
C ALA A 26 3.20 -11.50 24.81
N ASP A 27 3.82 -12.63 25.14
CA ASP A 27 4.68 -12.78 26.32
C ASP A 27 6.00 -12.00 26.15
N GLU A 28 6.56 -12.00 24.93
CA GLU A 28 7.73 -11.21 24.52
C GLU A 28 7.44 -9.71 24.30
N GLN A 29 6.20 -9.26 24.55
CA GLN A 29 5.75 -7.87 24.35
C GLN A 29 5.90 -7.34 22.92
N ILE A 30 5.87 -8.24 21.93
CA ILE A 30 5.86 -7.89 20.50
C ILE A 30 4.47 -7.40 20.09
N ILE A 31 3.41 -7.99 20.68
CA ILE A 31 2.01 -7.56 20.56
C ILE A 31 1.39 -7.35 21.93
N HIS A 32 0.56 -6.32 22.09
CA HIS A 32 0.04 -5.93 23.39
C HIS A 32 -1.36 -6.48 23.65
N ARG A 33 -1.51 -7.17 24.79
CA ARG A 33 -2.81 -7.62 25.28
C ARG A 33 -3.61 -6.42 25.76
N LEU A 34 -4.86 -6.31 25.33
CA LEU A 34 -5.74 -5.24 25.79
C LEU A 34 -6.09 -5.43 27.28
N PRO A 35 -5.82 -4.44 28.13
CA PRO A 35 -6.14 -4.53 29.55
C PRO A 35 -7.67 -4.44 29.75
N HIS A 36 -8.16 -5.08 30.82
CA HIS A 36 -9.57 -5.02 31.24
C HIS A 36 -10.61 -5.57 30.24
N VAL A 37 -10.20 -6.41 29.29
CA VAL A 37 -11.11 -7.10 28.35
C VAL A 37 -11.15 -8.60 28.68
N PRO A 38 -12.33 -9.25 28.67
CA PRO A 38 -12.42 -10.69 28.84
C PRO A 38 -11.79 -11.43 27.66
N LYS A 39 -10.99 -12.47 27.97
CA LYS A 39 -10.16 -13.24 27.03
C LYS A 39 -9.01 -12.40 26.44
N VAL A 40 -7.98 -13.08 25.95
CA VAL A 40 -6.84 -12.40 25.33
C VAL A 40 -7.29 -11.76 24.02
N LYS A 41 -7.23 -10.44 23.98
CA LYS A 41 -7.60 -9.59 22.86
C LYS A 41 -6.46 -8.63 22.51
N PHE A 42 -6.35 -8.31 21.23
CA PHE A 42 -5.34 -7.43 20.67
C PHE A 42 -6.01 -6.29 19.92
N ASN A 43 -5.35 -5.13 19.86
CA ASN A 43 -5.83 -4.00 19.07
C ASN A 43 -5.69 -4.35 17.57
N GLN A 44 -6.78 -4.25 16.80
CA GLN A 44 -6.74 -4.53 15.36
C GLN A 44 -5.62 -3.74 14.66
N LYS A 45 -5.49 -2.44 14.95
CA LYS A 45 -4.52 -1.56 14.29
C LYS A 45 -3.07 -2.00 14.47
N GLU A 46 -2.77 -2.54 15.64
CA GLU A 46 -1.43 -3.02 15.97
C GLU A 46 -1.08 -4.26 15.16
N ILE A 47 -2.02 -5.20 15.06
CA ILE A 47 -1.86 -6.44 14.30
C ILE A 47 -1.77 -6.14 12.80
N ASP A 48 -2.64 -5.28 12.27
CA ASP A 48 -2.63 -4.89 10.86
C ASP A 48 -1.32 -4.18 10.48
N ALA A 49 -0.77 -3.35 11.39
CA ALA A 49 0.53 -2.69 11.19
C ALA A 49 1.69 -3.70 11.12
N LEU A 50 1.66 -4.80 11.88
CA LEU A 50 2.66 -5.87 11.80
C LEU A 50 2.66 -6.60 10.45
N CYS A 51 1.51 -6.68 9.78
CA CYS A 51 1.41 -7.22 8.42
C CYS A 51 1.90 -6.24 7.34
N GLY A 52 2.33 -5.03 7.70
CA GLY A 52 2.65 -3.97 6.74
C GLY A 52 1.41 -3.40 6.04
N ILE A 53 0.21 -3.70 6.54
CA ILE A 53 -1.04 -3.12 6.05
C ILE A 53 -1.12 -1.71 6.65
N LYS A 54 -0.54 -0.73 5.96
CA LYS A 54 -0.58 0.68 6.38
C LYS A 54 -1.95 1.33 6.16
N ASP A 55 -2.74 0.78 5.26
CA ASP A 55 -4.05 1.30 4.87
C ASP A 55 -5.03 0.14 4.66
N GLU A 56 -6.07 0.07 5.51
CA GLU A 56 -7.25 -0.73 5.20
C GLU A 56 -7.80 -0.31 3.82
N PHE A 57 -8.37 -1.25 3.07
CA PHE A 57 -9.20 -0.89 1.93
C PHE A 57 -10.37 -0.04 2.43
N ASN A 58 -10.27 1.27 2.20
CA ASN A 58 -11.33 2.22 2.41
C ASN A 58 -11.62 2.93 1.09
N VAL A 59 -12.89 3.15 0.79
CA VAL A 59 -13.39 3.87 -0.39
C VAL A 59 -12.69 5.21 -0.57
N TRP A 60 -12.33 5.91 0.52
CA TRP A 60 -11.59 7.17 0.45
C TRP A 60 -10.15 6.98 -0.07
N ASN A 61 -9.40 6.04 0.50
CA ASN A 61 -8.04 5.69 0.04
C ASN A 61 -8.04 5.23 -1.42
N TYR A 62 -9.01 4.40 -1.81
CA TYR A 62 -9.16 3.96 -3.19
C TYR A 62 -9.40 5.13 -4.15
N ARG A 63 -10.27 6.08 -3.78
CA ARG A 63 -10.53 7.29 -4.60
C ARG A 63 -9.28 8.15 -4.75
N ALA A 64 -8.51 8.34 -3.68
CA ALA A 64 -7.26 9.08 -3.72
C ALA A 64 -6.25 8.42 -4.68
N ILE A 65 -6.00 7.12 -4.51
CA ILE A 65 -5.10 6.35 -5.38
C ILE A 65 -5.57 6.36 -6.84
N LYS A 66 -6.88 6.28 -7.08
CA LYS A 66 -7.44 6.34 -8.44
C LYS A 66 -7.21 7.70 -9.08
N ALA A 67 -7.42 8.79 -8.34
CA ALA A 67 -7.17 10.15 -8.84
C ALA A 67 -5.69 10.37 -9.19
N ASP A 68 -4.78 9.91 -8.33
CA ASP A 68 -3.34 9.98 -8.59
C ASP A 68 -2.93 9.16 -9.81
N ASN A 69 -3.51 7.97 -9.97
CA ASN A 69 -3.25 7.12 -11.14
C ASN A 69 -3.76 7.76 -12.43
N GLU A 70 -4.94 8.39 -12.42
CA GLU A 70 -5.45 9.15 -13.57
C GLU A 70 -4.56 10.35 -13.92
N LYS A 71 -4.06 11.08 -12.90
CA LYS A 71 -3.11 12.19 -13.09
C LYS A 71 -1.81 11.70 -13.74
N LEU A 72 -1.24 10.61 -13.21
CA LEU A 72 -0.03 10.00 -13.75
C LEU A 72 -0.21 9.48 -15.18
N LYS A 73 -1.38 8.94 -15.53
CA LYS A 73 -1.68 8.52 -16.90
C LYS A 73 -1.72 9.69 -17.87
N LYS A 74 -2.37 10.80 -17.50
CA LYS A 74 -2.42 12.02 -18.31
C LYS A 74 -1.02 12.60 -18.52
N GLU A 75 -0.22 12.65 -17.46
CA GLU A 75 1.16 13.15 -17.52
C GLU A 75 2.04 12.26 -18.40
N ASN A 76 1.95 10.95 -18.25
CA ASN A 76 2.65 10.00 -19.13
C ASN A 76 2.27 10.16 -20.60
N GLN A 77 0.97 10.35 -20.90
CA GLN A 77 0.53 10.54 -22.28
C GLN A 77 1.09 11.85 -22.86
N LYS A 78 1.04 12.94 -22.10
CA LYS A 78 1.63 14.23 -22.48
C LYS A 78 3.13 14.11 -22.74
N LEU A 79 3.87 13.45 -21.85
CA LEU A 79 5.31 13.23 -22.01
C LEU A 79 5.62 12.41 -23.26
N LYS A 80 4.85 11.35 -23.55
CA LYS A 80 5.00 10.56 -24.78
C LYS A 80 4.76 11.39 -26.04
N GLU A 81 3.77 12.28 -26.04
CA GLU A 81 3.51 13.18 -27.16
C GLU A 81 4.63 14.19 -27.37
N LEU A 82 5.16 14.77 -26.28
CA LEU A 82 6.30 15.68 -26.34
C LEU A 82 7.55 15.00 -26.89
N ILE A 83 7.85 13.77 -26.43
CA ILE A 83 8.97 12.98 -26.94
C ILE A 83 8.79 12.73 -28.45
N LYS A 84 7.60 12.29 -28.89
CA LYS A 84 7.33 12.06 -30.33
C LYS A 84 7.56 13.30 -31.17
N LYS A 85 7.11 14.48 -30.71
CA LYS A 85 7.32 15.75 -31.41
C LYS A 85 8.81 16.10 -31.50
N ALA A 86 9.52 16.05 -30.38
CA ALA A 86 10.95 16.33 -30.34
C ALA A 86 11.76 15.36 -31.24
N THR A 87 11.40 14.07 -31.24
CA THR A 87 12.04 13.08 -32.13
C THR A 87 11.74 13.38 -33.61
N ALA A 88 10.52 13.77 -33.96
CA ALA A 88 10.16 14.13 -35.34
C ALA A 88 10.92 15.38 -35.82
N GLU A 89 11.04 16.40 -34.96
CA GLU A 89 11.82 17.62 -35.23
C GLU A 89 13.30 17.30 -35.43
N LEU A 90 13.91 16.49 -34.55
CA LEU A 90 15.28 16.03 -34.70
C LEU A 90 15.49 15.27 -36.02
N LEU A 91 14.54 14.43 -36.41
CA LEU A 91 14.64 13.64 -37.64
C LEU A 91 14.59 14.54 -38.88
N LEU A 92 13.69 15.53 -38.92
CA LEU A 92 13.61 16.55 -39.97
C LEU A 92 14.91 17.36 -40.09
N MET A 93 15.47 17.80 -38.96
CA MET A 93 16.76 18.51 -38.93
C MET A 93 17.89 17.63 -39.44
N SER A 94 17.92 16.35 -39.03
CA SER A 94 18.94 15.41 -39.48
C SER A 94 18.83 15.08 -40.97
N SER A 95 17.61 15.01 -41.54
CA SER A 95 17.43 14.79 -42.97
C SER A 95 17.79 16.01 -43.82
N GLY A 96 17.63 17.23 -43.30
CA GLY A 96 18.04 18.46 -43.99
C GLY A 96 19.56 18.66 -44.05
N LEU A 97 20.33 17.95 -43.21
CA LEU A 97 21.80 17.98 -43.21
C LEU A 97 22.42 16.96 -44.21
N VAL A 98 21.61 16.17 -44.92
CA VAL A 98 22.08 15.14 -45.86
C VAL A 98 22.09 15.63 -47.32
N GLU A 99 21.60 16.85 -47.60
CA GLU A 99 21.57 17.42 -48.96
C GLU A 99 22.72 18.41 -49.29
N GLU A 100 23.85 18.38 -48.56
CA GLU A 100 25.09 19.09 -48.96
C GLU A 100 26.21 18.14 -49.39
#